data_AF-A0AAU9X6L9-F1
#
_entry.id   AF-A0AAU9X6L9-F1
#
_cell.length_a   1.000
_cell.length_b   1.000
_cell.length_c   1.000
_cell.angle_alpha   90.00
_cell.angle_beta   90.00
_cell.angle_gamma   90.00
#
_symmetry.space_group_name_H-M   'P 1'
#
loop_
_entity.id
_entity.type
_entity.pdbx_description
1 polymer ?
#
loop_
_entity_poly.entity_id
_entity_poly.type
_entity_poly.pdbx_seq_one_letter_code
_entity_poly.pdbx_strand_id
1 'polypeptide(L)'
;MIENFMLTKDEIIHILVGQRGEKAYYNIKTGSGGGGTFVIRDDNKPLIIAGGGGGVAKMTEQHSGCDASINTTGNAGYNSPFLSGGSNGNGGQTDKPHSGGGGGGFYSNGEDSEFSEGGGKGGKGFLAGGEGGTNQGGFGGGGGSRFIGEIPGGGGRYSGGSGGANKDISCGGGGGSFNNGTNQQNECCYNTAGHGKVIITFLH
;
A
#
# COMPACT_ATOMS: atom_id res chain seq x y z
N MET A 1 11.80 -2.99 8.34
CA MET A 1 12.04 -1.79 9.16
C MET A 1 12.06 -2.19 10.62
N ILE A 2 13.10 -1.80 11.36
CA ILE A 2 13.34 -2.20 12.75
C ILE A 2 13.80 -0.97 13.52
N GLU A 3 13.21 -0.69 14.68
CA GLU A 3 13.49 0.50 15.48
C GLU A 3 13.30 0.32 16.97
N ASN A 4 13.86 1.26 17.73
CA ASN A 4 13.64 1.40 19.15
C ASN A 4 12.80 2.64 19.44
N PHE A 5 11.77 2.49 20.27
CA PHE A 5 10.92 3.57 20.73
C PHE A 5 10.86 3.57 22.26
N MET A 6 10.96 4.76 22.85
CA MET A 6 10.65 4.94 24.27
C MET A 6 9.14 4.98 24.44
N LEU A 7 8.61 4.04 25.21
CA LEU A 7 7.22 4.01 25.61
C LEU A 7 7.09 4.34 27.09
N THR A 8 6.04 5.08 27.43
CA THR A 8 5.71 5.35 28.83
C THR A 8 4.75 4.29 29.36
N LYS A 9 4.78 4.06 30.69
CA LYS A 9 3.81 3.19 31.35
C LYS A 9 2.39 3.66 31.00
N ASP A 10 1.50 2.69 30.74
CA ASP A 10 0.09 2.89 30.42
C ASP A 10 -0.17 3.61 29.07
N GLU A 11 0.85 3.77 28.21
CA GLU A 11 0.70 4.28 26.85
C GLU A 11 -0.07 3.29 25.96
N ILE A 12 -1.09 3.78 25.25
CA ILE A 12 -1.89 2.99 24.30
C ILE A 12 -1.24 3.05 22.92
N ILE A 13 -0.96 1.87 22.36
CA ILE A 13 -0.41 1.70 21.02
C ILE A 13 -1.42 0.96 20.15
N HIS A 14 -1.80 1.58 19.03
CA HIS A 14 -2.66 0.97 18.03
C HIS A 14 -1.81 0.26 16.98
N ILE A 15 -2.18 -0.99 16.71
CA ILE A 15 -1.52 -1.83 15.73
C ILE A 15 -2.56 -2.31 14.74
N LEU A 16 -2.27 -2.10 13.47
CA LEU A 16 -2.97 -2.75 12.38
C LEU A 16 -1.95 -3.53 11.58
N VAL A 17 -2.32 -4.74 11.21
CA VAL A 17 -1.48 -5.62 10.41
C VAL A 17 -2.06 -5.67 9.00
N GLY A 18 -1.25 -5.25 8.04
CA GLY A 18 -1.66 -5.20 6.65
C GLY A 18 -1.89 -6.57 6.05
N GLN A 19 -2.92 -6.73 5.23
CA GLN A 19 -3.14 -7.95 4.47
C GLN A 19 -2.46 -7.84 3.11
N ARG A 20 -1.90 -8.96 2.59
CA ARG A 20 -1.57 -9.04 1.16
C ARG A 20 -2.81 -8.78 0.30
N GLY A 21 -2.61 -8.21 -0.88
CA GLY A 21 -3.66 -8.18 -1.89
C GLY A 21 -3.92 -9.59 -2.42
N GLU A 22 -5.15 -9.86 -2.84
CA GLU A 22 -5.52 -11.16 -3.42
C GLU A 22 -5.61 -11.08 -4.96
N LYS A 23 -5.71 -12.25 -5.59
CA LYS A 23 -5.73 -12.42 -7.05
C LYS A 23 -7.10 -12.07 -7.65
N ALA A 24 -7.12 -11.21 -8.66
CA ALA A 24 -8.33 -10.84 -9.37
C ALA A 24 -9.16 -12.06 -9.79
N TYR A 25 -10.49 -11.97 -9.63
CA TYR A 25 -11.41 -13.10 -9.72
C TYR A 25 -11.37 -13.80 -11.10
N TYR A 26 -11.27 -13.04 -12.19
CA TYR A 26 -11.29 -13.57 -13.56
C TYR A 26 -9.89 -13.74 -14.17
N ASN A 27 -8.86 -13.13 -13.61
CA ASN A 27 -7.49 -13.22 -14.13
C ASN A 27 -6.50 -13.52 -13.01
N ILE A 28 -6.15 -14.80 -12.87
CA ILE A 28 -5.23 -15.29 -11.85
C ILE A 28 -3.79 -14.74 -11.97
N LYS A 29 -3.47 -14.07 -13.09
CA LYS A 29 -2.18 -13.40 -13.33
C LYS A 29 -2.20 -11.92 -12.93
N THR A 30 -3.31 -11.44 -12.36
CA THR A 30 -3.45 -10.08 -11.85
C THR A 30 -3.67 -10.11 -10.34
N GLY A 31 -2.84 -9.36 -9.61
CA GLY A 31 -2.96 -9.15 -8.19
C GLY A 31 -3.42 -7.74 -7.85
N SER A 32 -4.03 -7.59 -6.68
CA SER A 32 -4.39 -6.29 -6.12
C SER A 32 -3.27 -5.75 -5.22
N GLY A 33 -3.37 -4.49 -4.80
CA GLY A 33 -2.41 -3.88 -3.89
C GLY A 33 -2.45 -4.52 -2.51
N GLY A 34 -1.28 -4.75 -1.93
CA GLY A 34 -1.10 -5.11 -0.53
C GLY A 34 -1.30 -3.92 0.38
N GLY A 35 -1.89 -4.17 1.54
CA GLY A 35 -2.16 -3.16 2.53
C GLY A 35 -1.15 -3.16 3.68
N GLY A 36 -1.69 -2.74 4.81
CA GLY A 36 -1.25 -1.65 5.65
C GLY A 36 -0.71 -1.89 7.07
N THR A 37 0.39 -2.58 7.36
CA THR A 37 1.00 -2.56 8.70
C THR A 37 1.47 -1.20 9.25
N PHE A 38 0.86 -0.73 10.33
CA PHE A 38 1.32 0.42 11.12
C PHE A 38 1.29 0.15 12.62
N VAL A 39 2.15 0.87 13.32
CA VAL A 39 2.21 0.95 14.78
C VAL A 39 2.23 2.43 15.12
N ILE A 40 1.20 2.90 15.83
CA ILE A 40 0.99 4.31 16.12
C ILE A 40 0.54 4.51 17.57
N ARG A 41 0.72 5.72 18.07
CA ARG A 41 0.17 6.15 19.35
C ARG A 41 -1.31 6.51 19.25
N ASP A 42 -1.98 6.57 20.40
CA ASP A 42 -3.39 6.92 20.54
C ASP A 42 -3.78 8.28 19.92
N ASP A 43 -2.85 9.23 19.91
CA ASP A 43 -3.05 10.57 19.32
C ASP A 43 -2.76 10.63 17.81
N ASN A 44 -2.84 9.48 17.12
CA ASN A 44 -2.52 9.31 15.70
C ASN A 44 -1.09 9.71 15.32
N LYS A 45 -0.14 9.73 16.27
CA LYS A 45 1.28 9.95 15.95
C LYS A 45 1.92 8.64 15.50
N PRO A 46 2.43 8.56 14.26
CA PRO A 46 3.08 7.35 13.80
C PRO A 46 4.39 7.07 14.53
N LEU A 47 4.60 5.82 14.95
CA LEU A 47 5.93 5.33 15.34
C LEU A 47 6.64 4.79 14.11
N ILE A 48 6.02 3.77 13.50
CA ILE A 48 6.57 3.04 12.37
C ILE A 48 5.44 2.51 11.49
N ILE A 49 5.58 2.70 10.18
CA ILE A 49 4.61 2.36 9.16
C ILE A 49 5.37 1.75 7.99
N ALA A 50 5.32 0.42 7.81
CA ALA A 50 5.86 -0.19 6.60
C ALA A 50 4.97 0.18 5.41
N GLY A 51 5.43 0.19 4.17
CA GLY A 51 4.53 0.27 3.00
C GLY A 51 3.93 -1.08 2.63
N GLY A 52 2.95 -1.08 1.73
CA GLY A 52 2.41 -2.29 1.08
C GLY A 52 2.95 -2.38 -0.35
N GLY A 53 3.14 -3.60 -0.88
CA GLY A 53 3.47 -3.77 -2.29
C GLY A 53 2.27 -3.47 -3.20
N GLY A 54 2.53 -2.94 -4.39
CA GLY A 54 1.54 -2.86 -5.47
C GLY A 54 1.22 -4.23 -6.04
N GLY A 55 0.03 -4.36 -6.62
CA GLY A 55 -0.36 -5.54 -7.38
C GLY A 55 0.42 -5.64 -8.69
N VAL A 56 0.44 -6.82 -9.29
CA VAL A 56 1.13 -7.08 -10.57
C VAL A 56 0.17 -7.64 -11.61
N ALA A 57 0.45 -7.42 -12.89
CA ALA A 57 -0.27 -7.98 -14.02
C ALA A 57 0.72 -8.61 -15.00
N LYS A 58 0.66 -9.95 -15.16
CA LYS A 58 1.53 -10.73 -16.05
C LYS A 58 3.05 -10.50 -15.87
N MET A 59 3.48 -9.98 -14.73
CA MET A 59 4.90 -9.70 -14.47
C MET A 59 5.70 -10.99 -14.36
N THR A 60 6.82 -11.06 -15.08
CA THR A 60 7.82 -12.14 -14.99
C THR A 60 9.07 -11.74 -14.22
N GLU A 61 9.23 -10.43 -13.96
CA GLU A 61 10.37 -9.83 -13.29
C GLU A 61 9.90 -8.89 -12.18
N GLN A 62 10.73 -8.69 -11.16
CA GLN A 62 10.45 -7.76 -10.08
C GLN A 62 10.87 -6.35 -10.49
N HIS A 63 10.04 -5.36 -10.19
CA HIS A 63 10.36 -3.95 -10.39
C HIS A 63 10.19 -3.20 -9.07
N SER A 64 11.21 -2.43 -8.71
CA SER A 64 11.26 -1.69 -7.43
C SER A 64 10.11 -0.70 -7.25
N GLY A 65 9.51 -0.18 -8.33
CA GLY A 65 8.32 0.66 -8.26
C GLY A 65 7.09 -0.08 -7.74
N CYS A 66 7.01 -1.39 -7.94
CA CYS A 66 5.92 -2.23 -7.42
C CYS A 66 6.10 -2.52 -5.93
N ASP A 67 7.34 -2.48 -5.43
CA ASP A 67 7.64 -2.75 -4.04
C ASP A 67 7.32 -1.55 -3.16
N ALA A 68 7.11 -1.81 -1.87
CA ALA A 68 6.96 -0.74 -0.88
C ALA A 68 8.22 0.15 -0.87
N SER A 69 8.02 1.46 -0.80
CA SER A 69 9.09 2.44 -0.67
C SER A 69 9.53 2.53 0.79
N ILE A 70 10.83 2.61 1.04
CA ILE A 70 11.37 2.94 2.37
C ILE A 70 11.21 4.43 2.71
N ASN A 71 10.88 5.27 1.72
CA ASN A 71 10.63 6.69 1.88
C ASN A 71 9.15 6.95 2.14
N THR A 72 8.82 8.15 2.64
CA THR A 72 7.44 8.55 2.92
C THR A 72 6.55 8.66 1.70
N THR A 73 7.14 8.84 0.52
CA THR A 73 6.41 8.91 -0.76
C THR A 73 6.11 7.52 -1.29
N GLY A 74 4.88 7.33 -1.78
CA GLY A 74 4.48 6.13 -2.51
C GLY A 74 5.12 6.10 -3.89
N ASN A 75 5.33 4.91 -4.42
CA ASN A 75 5.93 4.72 -5.73
C ASN A 75 4.92 4.93 -6.85
N ALA A 76 5.46 5.28 -8.02
CA ALA A 76 4.78 5.09 -9.29
C ALA A 76 4.84 3.60 -9.69
N GLY A 77 3.76 3.09 -10.28
CA GLY A 77 3.72 1.76 -10.85
C GLY A 77 4.61 1.60 -12.10
N TYR A 78 4.93 0.35 -12.46
CA TYR A 78 5.64 0.04 -13.69
C TYR A 78 4.71 0.13 -14.91
N ASN A 79 5.26 0.59 -16.03
CA ASN A 79 4.54 0.82 -17.29
C ASN A 79 3.32 1.76 -17.15
N SER A 80 3.36 2.63 -16.13
CA SER A 80 2.29 3.56 -15.75
C SER A 80 2.79 5.02 -15.78
N PRO A 81 3.15 5.55 -16.97
CA PRO A 81 4.00 6.74 -17.13
C PRO A 81 3.41 8.06 -16.61
N PHE A 82 2.11 8.10 -16.30
CA PHE A 82 1.42 9.31 -15.82
C PHE A 82 1.00 9.23 -14.36
N LEU A 83 1.35 8.15 -13.67
CA LEU A 83 0.88 7.90 -12.31
C LEU A 83 1.97 8.12 -11.28
N SER A 84 1.70 9.04 -10.37
CA SER A 84 2.50 9.24 -9.17
C SER A 84 1.86 8.54 -7.98
N GLY A 85 2.68 7.95 -7.12
CA GLY A 85 2.25 7.60 -5.79
C GLY A 85 1.92 8.86 -4.99
N GLY A 86 1.18 8.68 -3.90
CA GLY A 86 0.87 9.74 -2.97
C GLY A 86 2.14 10.28 -2.30
N SER A 87 2.03 11.49 -1.77
CA SER A 87 3.07 12.14 -0.98
C SER A 87 2.49 12.72 0.30
N ASN A 88 3.34 12.99 1.30
CA ASN A 88 2.95 13.60 2.57
C ASN A 88 1.80 12.85 3.29
N GLY A 89 1.76 11.53 3.17
CA GLY A 89 0.74 10.68 3.78
C GLY A 89 -0.58 10.62 3.01
N ASN A 90 -0.64 11.16 1.79
CA ASN A 90 -1.84 11.07 0.95
C ASN A 90 -1.94 9.75 0.18
N GLY A 91 -3.14 9.40 -0.24
CA GLY A 91 -3.40 8.25 -1.11
C GLY A 91 -2.78 8.40 -2.50
N GLY A 92 -2.63 7.27 -3.19
CA GLY A 92 -2.08 7.20 -4.54
C GLY A 92 -3.08 7.57 -5.62
N GLN A 93 -2.56 8.04 -6.76
CA GLN A 93 -3.36 8.48 -7.91
C GLN A 93 -3.66 7.33 -8.88
N THR A 94 -4.60 7.58 -9.79
CA THR A 94 -5.05 6.63 -10.82
C THR A 94 -5.12 7.29 -12.20
N ASP A 95 -5.00 6.49 -13.27
CA ASP A 95 -5.05 7.01 -14.66
C ASP A 95 -6.43 6.78 -15.23
N LYS A 96 -6.99 7.78 -15.88
CA LYS A 96 -8.38 7.76 -16.34
C LYS A 96 -8.41 7.46 -17.84
N PRO A 97 -9.33 6.60 -18.33
CA PRO A 97 -10.45 5.98 -17.61
C PRO A 97 -10.15 4.55 -17.08
N HIS A 98 -8.95 4.01 -17.30
CA HIS A 98 -8.64 2.59 -17.06
C HIS A 98 -7.37 2.38 -16.23
N SER A 99 -7.57 2.25 -14.92
CA SER A 99 -6.51 1.94 -13.96
C SER A 99 -7.05 1.13 -12.77
N GLY A 100 -6.13 0.56 -12.00
CA GLY A 100 -6.44 -0.03 -10.72
C GLY A 100 -6.61 1.07 -9.68
N GLY A 101 -7.19 0.75 -8.54
CA GLY A 101 -7.35 1.72 -7.46
C GLY A 101 -6.00 2.13 -6.87
N GLY A 102 -5.88 3.40 -6.47
CA GLY A 102 -4.73 3.86 -5.71
C GLY A 102 -4.69 3.25 -4.31
N GLY A 103 -3.51 3.13 -3.73
CA GLY A 103 -3.39 2.79 -2.31
C GLY A 103 -3.90 3.93 -1.41
N GLY A 104 -4.50 3.60 -0.28
CA GLY A 104 -4.82 4.54 0.78
C GLY A 104 -3.55 5.03 1.48
N GLY A 105 -3.49 6.31 1.82
CA GLY A 105 -2.42 6.89 2.64
C GLY A 105 -2.77 6.90 4.13
N PHE A 106 -1.98 7.63 4.91
CA PHE A 106 -2.28 7.89 6.31
C PHE A 106 -3.47 8.84 6.46
N TYR A 107 -3.49 9.94 5.70
CA TYR A 107 -4.48 11.02 5.83
C TYR A 107 -5.65 10.93 4.86
N SER A 108 -5.48 10.27 3.71
CA SER A 108 -6.50 10.24 2.67
C SER A 108 -6.60 8.88 1.97
N ASN A 109 -7.76 8.63 1.38
CA ASN A 109 -8.02 7.44 0.58
C ASN A 109 -7.24 7.50 -0.73
N GLY A 110 -6.98 6.34 -1.33
CA GLY A 110 -6.50 6.25 -2.70
C GLY A 110 -7.60 6.68 -3.67
N GLU A 111 -7.19 7.15 -4.84
CA GLU A 111 -8.13 7.54 -5.89
C GLU A 111 -8.82 6.30 -6.49
N ASP A 112 -10.10 6.47 -6.83
CA ASP A 112 -10.88 5.50 -7.59
C ASP A 112 -10.64 5.72 -9.10
N SER A 113 -10.60 4.62 -9.86
CA SER A 113 -10.73 4.75 -11.32
C SER A 113 -12.14 5.25 -11.71
N GLU A 114 -12.23 6.02 -12.80
CA GLU A 114 -13.48 6.64 -13.27
C GLU A 114 -14.51 5.67 -13.86
N PHE A 115 -14.14 4.41 -14.07
CA PHE A 115 -15.06 3.42 -14.63
C PHE A 115 -15.99 2.87 -13.53
N SER A 116 -17.22 3.38 -13.52
CA SER A 116 -18.26 3.11 -12.52
C SER A 116 -18.62 1.63 -12.36
N GLU A 117 -18.50 0.81 -13.42
CA GLU A 117 -18.77 -0.62 -13.38
C GLU A 117 -17.48 -1.45 -13.49
N GLY A 118 -16.92 -1.82 -12.34
CA GLY A 118 -15.81 -2.77 -12.26
C GLY A 118 -14.40 -2.16 -12.34
N GLY A 119 -14.28 -0.83 -12.34
CA GLY A 119 -13.01 -0.14 -12.12
C GLY A 119 -12.38 -0.47 -10.77
N GLY A 120 -11.04 -0.41 -10.68
CA GLY A 120 -10.36 -0.55 -9.39
C GLY A 120 -10.74 0.60 -8.46
N LYS A 121 -11.10 0.26 -7.21
CA LYS A 121 -11.42 1.25 -6.17
C LYS A 121 -10.22 1.48 -5.26
N GLY A 122 -10.04 2.73 -4.86
CA GLY A 122 -8.97 3.13 -3.98
C GLY A 122 -9.09 2.49 -2.60
N GLY A 123 -7.96 2.13 -2.01
CA GLY A 123 -7.92 1.71 -0.62
C GLY A 123 -8.27 2.87 0.31
N LYS A 124 -8.95 2.61 1.42
CA LYS A 124 -9.20 3.61 2.46
C LYS A 124 -7.90 3.97 3.17
N GLY A 125 -7.79 5.25 3.52
CA GLY A 125 -6.69 5.72 4.32
C GLY A 125 -6.78 5.21 5.76
N PHE A 126 -5.70 5.35 6.52
CA PHE A 126 -5.64 4.88 7.90
C PHE A 126 -6.75 5.50 8.77
N LEU A 127 -6.90 6.83 8.73
CA LEU A 127 -7.93 7.54 9.49
C LEU A 127 -9.37 7.16 9.10
N ALA A 128 -9.55 6.52 7.95
CA ALA A 128 -10.82 5.98 7.46
C ALA A 128 -10.96 4.47 7.71
N GLY A 129 -10.15 3.88 8.60
CA GLY A 129 -10.21 2.47 8.99
C GLY A 129 -9.36 1.53 8.15
N GLY A 130 -8.69 2.03 7.12
CA GLY A 130 -7.73 1.24 6.32
C GLY A 130 -8.35 0.09 5.53
N GLU A 131 -9.65 0.08 5.26
CA GLU A 131 -10.25 -0.93 4.38
C GLU A 131 -9.55 -0.99 3.02
N GLY A 132 -9.35 -2.19 2.48
CA GLY A 132 -8.83 -2.36 1.13
C GLY A 132 -9.83 -1.91 0.06
N GLY A 133 -9.34 -1.55 -1.12
CA GLY A 133 -10.17 -1.21 -2.26
C GLY A 133 -10.99 -2.42 -2.74
N THR A 134 -12.19 -2.16 -3.25
CA THR A 134 -13.05 -3.23 -3.79
C THR A 134 -12.34 -3.99 -4.91
N ASN A 135 -12.65 -5.26 -5.08
CA ASN A 135 -11.87 -6.22 -5.89
C ASN A 135 -10.51 -6.51 -5.26
N GLN A 136 -10.55 -6.96 -3.99
CA GLN A 136 -9.46 -7.68 -3.34
C GLN A 136 -8.21 -6.86 -2.96
N GLY A 137 -8.35 -5.54 -2.81
CA GLY A 137 -7.33 -4.74 -2.14
C GLY A 137 -7.10 -5.25 -0.70
N GLY A 138 -5.84 -5.38 -0.30
CA GLY A 138 -5.50 -5.87 1.04
C GLY A 138 -5.87 -4.87 2.13
N PHE A 139 -6.35 -5.38 3.27
CA PHE A 139 -6.59 -4.56 4.46
C PHE A 139 -5.36 -3.75 4.88
N GLY A 140 -5.62 -2.54 5.34
CA GLY A 140 -4.66 -1.47 5.53
C GLY A 140 -4.39 -0.65 4.25
N GLY A 141 -5.42 -0.47 3.43
CA GLY A 141 -5.45 0.51 2.35
C GLY A 141 -4.83 0.04 1.03
N GLY A 142 -4.70 -1.26 0.77
CA GLY A 142 -4.33 -1.73 -0.56
C GLY A 142 -5.40 -1.38 -1.59
N GLY A 143 -5.02 -0.86 -2.76
CA GLY A 143 -5.91 -0.55 -3.86
C GLY A 143 -6.43 -1.80 -4.56
N GLY A 144 -7.68 -1.73 -5.02
CA GLY A 144 -8.34 -2.82 -5.73
C GLY A 144 -7.88 -2.99 -7.17
N SER A 145 -7.89 -4.23 -7.65
CA SER A 145 -7.71 -4.51 -9.09
C SER A 145 -9.00 -4.19 -9.89
N ARG A 146 -8.91 -4.18 -11.22
CA ARG A 146 -10.11 -4.10 -12.06
C ARG A 146 -10.78 -5.47 -12.17
N PHE A 147 -12.12 -5.49 -12.23
CA PHE A 147 -12.92 -6.71 -12.40
C PHE A 147 -12.67 -7.43 -13.73
N ILE A 148 -12.45 -6.65 -14.80
CA ILE A 148 -12.16 -7.14 -16.16
C ILE A 148 -10.85 -6.51 -16.65
N GLY A 149 -9.94 -7.35 -17.16
CA GLY A 149 -8.64 -6.92 -17.66
C GLY A 149 -7.53 -7.08 -16.63
N GLU A 150 -6.34 -6.62 -16.99
CA GLU A 150 -5.11 -6.92 -16.27
C GLU A 150 -4.58 -5.68 -15.58
N ILE A 151 -5.37 -5.18 -14.64
CA ILE A 151 -5.08 -3.89 -14.02
C ILE A 151 -4.88 -4.06 -12.51
N PRO A 152 -3.64 -3.94 -12.04
CA PRO A 152 -3.32 -4.10 -10.63
C PRO A 152 -3.59 -2.83 -9.82
N GLY A 153 -3.85 -2.99 -8.53
CA GLY A 153 -4.02 -1.88 -7.58
C GLY A 153 -2.72 -1.44 -6.91
N GLY A 154 -2.69 -0.21 -6.39
CA GLY A 154 -1.54 0.34 -5.66
C GLY A 154 -1.43 -0.16 -4.22
N GLY A 155 -0.22 -0.24 -3.68
CA GLY A 155 0.02 -0.62 -2.30
C GLY A 155 -0.36 0.48 -1.31
N GLY A 156 -0.88 0.12 -0.13
CA GLY A 156 -1.29 1.10 0.89
C GLY A 156 -0.14 1.64 1.75
N ARG A 157 -0.37 2.85 2.33
CA ARG A 157 0.34 3.65 3.37
C ARG A 157 1.85 3.81 3.15
N TYR A 158 2.62 4.58 3.93
CA TYR A 158 2.28 5.84 4.62
C TYR A 158 1.65 6.82 3.64
N SER A 159 2.26 6.99 2.47
CA SER A 159 1.55 7.52 1.31
C SER A 159 1.19 6.34 0.39
N GLY A 160 0.00 6.34 -0.19
CA GLY A 160 -0.43 5.24 -1.04
C GLY A 160 0.35 5.17 -2.35
N GLY A 161 0.64 3.98 -2.85
CA GLY A 161 1.20 3.79 -4.19
C GLY A 161 0.15 4.00 -5.27
N SER A 162 0.59 4.33 -6.49
CA SER A 162 -0.34 4.58 -7.58
C SER A 162 -1.09 3.32 -8.02
N GLY A 163 -2.26 3.49 -8.64
CA GLY A 163 -2.88 2.41 -9.40
C GLY A 163 -1.96 1.91 -10.53
N GLY A 164 -2.21 0.69 -11.02
CA GLY A 164 -1.57 0.17 -12.22
C GLY A 164 -2.32 0.58 -13.50
N ALA A 165 -1.60 0.70 -14.61
CA ALA A 165 -2.18 0.97 -15.92
C ALA A 165 -2.79 -0.27 -16.58
N ASN A 166 -3.71 -0.07 -17.53
CA ASN A 166 -4.26 -1.15 -18.36
C ASN A 166 -3.28 -1.60 -19.47
N LYS A 167 -2.17 -2.22 -19.09
CA LYS A 167 -1.17 -2.71 -20.03
C LYS A 167 -0.71 -4.11 -19.68
N ASP A 168 -0.39 -4.89 -20.72
CA ASP A 168 0.36 -6.13 -20.58
C ASP A 168 1.69 -5.83 -19.87
N ILE A 169 2.01 -6.60 -18.83
CA ILE A 169 3.23 -6.45 -18.01
C ILE A 169 3.26 -5.07 -17.35
N SER A 170 2.53 -4.96 -16.24
CA SER A 170 2.43 -3.73 -15.45
C SER A 170 2.26 -4.03 -13.96
N CYS A 171 2.46 -3.01 -13.12
CA CYS A 171 2.18 -3.11 -11.69
C CYS A 171 1.66 -1.78 -11.15
N GLY A 172 0.91 -1.85 -10.05
CA GLY A 172 0.63 -0.68 -9.22
C GLY A 172 1.89 -0.27 -8.47
N GLY A 173 1.96 0.99 -8.07
CA GLY A 173 3.06 1.46 -7.22
C GLY A 173 2.94 0.89 -5.82
N GLY A 174 4.06 0.59 -5.16
CA GLY A 174 4.06 0.28 -3.73
C GLY A 174 3.87 1.53 -2.86
N GLY A 175 3.32 1.33 -1.66
CA GLY A 175 3.12 2.40 -0.68
C GLY A 175 4.43 2.86 -0.04
N GLY A 176 4.46 4.11 0.43
CA GLY A 176 5.56 4.68 1.19
C GLY A 176 5.74 4.03 2.57
N SER A 177 6.83 4.30 3.24
CA SER A 177 7.02 3.92 4.64
C SER A 177 7.30 5.15 5.49
N PHE A 178 7.03 5.06 6.77
CA PHE A 178 7.36 6.10 7.73
C PHE A 178 8.02 5.49 8.94
N ASN A 179 9.04 6.18 9.43
CA ASN A 179 9.80 5.75 10.57
C ASN A 179 10.28 6.98 11.34
N ASN A 180 9.88 7.07 12.61
CA ASN A 180 10.28 8.15 13.51
C ASN A 180 11.16 7.64 14.67
N GLY A 181 11.79 6.49 14.49
CA GLY A 181 12.78 5.95 15.41
C GLY A 181 14.11 6.70 15.32
N THR A 182 14.90 6.61 16.38
CA THR A 182 16.21 7.29 16.49
C THR A 182 17.37 6.50 15.90
N ASN A 183 17.22 5.20 15.62
CA ASN A 183 18.28 4.35 15.10
C ASN A 183 17.81 3.52 13.91
N GLN A 184 17.72 4.18 12.76
CA GLN A 184 16.90 3.64 11.69
C GLN A 184 17.49 2.48 10.89
N GLN A 185 16.77 1.37 10.82
CA GLN A 185 17.11 0.20 9.98
C GLN A 185 15.96 -0.09 9.01
N ASN A 186 15.94 0.68 7.91
CA ASN A 186 14.92 0.59 6.87
C ASN A 186 15.42 -0.18 5.65
N GLU A 187 15.16 -1.48 5.64
CA GLU A 187 15.33 -2.32 4.46
C GLU A 187 13.98 -2.53 3.76
N CYS A 188 13.92 -2.29 2.45
CA CYS A 188 12.75 -2.67 1.66
C CYS A 188 12.60 -4.18 1.68
N CYS A 189 11.37 -4.65 1.45
CA CYS A 189 11.19 -5.96 0.86
C CYS A 189 11.63 -7.11 1.80
N TYR A 190 11.78 -6.84 3.10
CA TYR A 190 12.17 -7.83 4.11
C TYR A 190 11.13 -8.96 4.25
N ASN A 191 9.85 -8.64 4.03
CA ASN A 191 8.76 -9.60 3.97
C ASN A 191 8.20 -9.63 2.54
N THR A 192 8.81 -10.45 1.69
CA THR A 192 8.49 -10.53 0.25
C THR A 192 7.20 -11.29 -0.06
N ALA A 193 6.65 -12.03 0.91
CA ALA A 193 5.45 -12.83 0.69
C ALA A 193 4.57 -12.91 1.94
N GLY A 194 3.26 -12.80 1.75
CA GLY A 194 2.26 -12.96 2.81
C GLY A 194 1.79 -11.64 3.41
N HIS A 195 1.09 -11.75 4.54
CA HIS A 195 0.57 -10.60 5.28
C HIS A 195 1.69 -9.84 5.98
N GLY A 196 1.36 -8.63 6.43
CA GLY A 196 2.18 -7.85 7.32
C GLY A 196 2.52 -8.56 8.62
N LYS A 197 3.54 -8.06 9.31
CA LYS A 197 3.99 -8.60 10.59
C LYS A 197 4.52 -7.47 11.46
N VAL A 198 4.16 -7.50 12.74
CA VAL A 198 4.75 -6.66 13.78
C VAL A 198 5.38 -7.59 14.80
N ILE A 199 6.63 -7.31 15.16
CA ILE A 199 7.35 -7.99 16.24
C ILE A 199 7.70 -6.90 17.25
N ILE A 200 7.29 -7.09 18.50
CA ILE A 200 7.60 -6.17 19.60
C ILE A 200 8.52 -6.91 20.56
N THR A 201 9.70 -6.34 20.78
CA THR A 201 10.69 -6.86 21.70
C THR A 201 10.94 -5.81 22.77
N PHE A 202 10.83 -6.19 24.03
CA PHE A 202 11.18 -5.31 25.13
C PHE A 202 12.70 -5.26 25.28
N LEU A 203 13.26 -4.06 25.38
CA LEU A 203 14.68 -3.83 25.57
C LEU A 203 14.90 -3.31 26.99
N HIS A 204 15.91 -3.83 27.67
CA HIS A 204 16.28 -3.50 29.04
C HIS A 204 17.59 -2.73 29.06
#